data_AF-A0A0G0SG20-F1
#
_entry.id   AF-A0A0G0SG20-F1
#
_cell.length_a   1.000
_cell.length_b   1.000
_cell.length_c   1.000
_cell.angle_alpha   90.00
_cell.angle_beta   90.00
_cell.angle_gamma   90.00
#
_symmetry.space_group_name_H-M   'P 1'
#
loop_
_entity.id
_entity.type
_entity.pdbx_description
1 polymer ?
#
loop_
_entity_poly.entity_id
_entity_poly.type
_entity_poly.pdbx_seq_one_letter_code
_entity_poly.pdbx_strand_id
1 'polypeptide(L)'
;MYLNIDAGTMNPLEHGEVFVTQDGLETDQDLGHYERFLGVSLSKANYMTNGQVYKWVLDKERALEYEGKCVEPYHHIPPEIVNRWRKAGEAGKADIVIVELGGTVGEYEGLLFFEAYRRLKLQAPKDVVLVHVGYLPAPGNIGELKSKPLQQSISTLNSLGIMPDFVVGRAEKPVDDKRKEKIALASGLPVENIIS
;
A
#
# COMPACT_ATOMS: atom_id res chain seq x y z
N MET A 1 9.21 -2.04 1.14
CA MET A 1 8.61 -3.41 1.12
C MET A 1 9.73 -4.43 1.05
N TYR A 2 9.87 -5.27 2.08
CA TYR A 2 11.01 -6.16 2.24
C TYR A 2 10.93 -7.45 1.41
N LEU A 3 12.11 -8.07 1.20
CA LEU A 3 12.29 -9.33 0.46
C LEU A 3 12.11 -10.58 1.32
N ASN A 4 11.98 -10.46 2.63
CA ASN A 4 11.65 -11.59 3.49
C ASN A 4 10.30 -12.18 3.05
N ILE A 5 10.21 -13.52 3.01
CA ILE A 5 9.00 -14.24 2.61
C ILE A 5 7.92 -14.13 3.71
N ASP A 6 8.35 -14.03 4.95
CA ASP A 6 7.57 -13.90 6.17
C ASP A 6 8.35 -13.05 7.17
N ALA A 7 7.74 -12.75 8.31
CA ALA A 7 8.39 -11.96 9.35
C ALA A 7 9.30 -12.79 10.28
N GLY A 8 9.25 -14.13 10.21
CA GLY A 8 9.94 -15.03 11.15
C GLY A 8 11.47 -14.95 11.12
N THR A 9 12.03 -14.46 10.01
CA THR A 9 13.49 -14.28 9.86
C THR A 9 13.99 -12.88 10.23
N MET A 10 13.09 -11.95 10.58
CA MET A 10 13.45 -10.59 10.95
C MET A 10 13.80 -10.50 12.44
N ASN A 11 14.75 -9.63 12.80
CA ASN A 11 15.05 -9.35 14.19
C ASN A 11 13.90 -8.53 14.84
N PRO A 12 13.20 -9.07 15.85
CA PRO A 12 12.04 -8.38 16.43
C PRO A 12 12.38 -7.06 17.13
N LEU A 13 13.63 -6.90 17.59
CA LEU A 13 14.07 -5.66 18.23
C LEU A 13 14.26 -4.51 17.24
N GLU A 14 14.46 -4.82 15.96
CA GLU A 14 14.69 -3.84 14.90
C GLU A 14 13.44 -3.57 14.08
N HIS A 15 12.63 -4.62 13.85
CA HIS A 15 11.50 -4.58 12.91
C HIS A 15 10.12 -4.69 13.59
N GLY A 16 10.09 -4.75 14.92
CA GLY A 16 8.85 -4.88 15.68
C GLY A 16 8.47 -6.34 15.92
N GLU A 17 7.36 -6.53 16.64
CA GLU A 17 6.88 -7.86 16.99
C GLU A 17 6.34 -8.60 15.76
N VAL A 18 6.50 -9.93 15.76
CA VAL A 18 5.92 -10.80 14.75
C VAL A 18 4.50 -11.18 15.19
N PHE A 19 3.54 -11.03 14.29
CA PHE A 19 2.19 -11.53 14.48
C PHE A 19 2.04 -12.91 13.84
N VAL A 20 1.31 -13.84 14.48
CA VAL A 20 1.09 -15.18 13.94
C VAL A 20 -0.40 -15.36 13.67
N THR A 21 -0.76 -15.57 12.40
CA THR A 21 -2.14 -15.83 11.99
C THR A 21 -2.60 -17.21 12.44
N GLN A 22 -3.92 -17.44 12.46
CA GLN A 22 -4.50 -18.74 12.85
C GLN A 22 -4.01 -19.91 11.97
N ASP A 23 -3.67 -19.65 10.72
CA ASP A 23 -3.11 -20.64 9.79
C ASP A 23 -1.57 -20.77 9.85
N GLY A 24 -0.94 -20.15 10.86
CA GLY A 24 0.45 -20.36 11.25
C GLY A 24 1.46 -19.56 10.43
N LEU A 25 1.04 -18.51 9.72
CA LEU A 25 1.97 -17.62 9.03
C LEU A 25 2.50 -16.55 9.99
N GLU A 26 3.81 -16.34 9.98
CA GLU A 26 4.49 -15.24 10.66
C GLU A 26 4.44 -13.98 9.80
N THR A 27 3.79 -12.94 10.29
CA THR A 27 3.51 -11.69 9.57
C THR A 27 3.98 -10.47 10.35
N ASP A 28 3.94 -9.32 9.69
CA ASP A 28 4.05 -8.02 10.35
C ASP A 28 2.94 -7.82 11.41
N GLN A 29 3.24 -7.05 12.46
CA GLN A 29 2.30 -6.69 13.53
C GLN A 29 1.04 -5.98 13.04
N ASP A 30 1.09 -5.30 11.89
CA ASP A 30 -0.04 -4.55 11.36
C ASP A 30 -1.25 -5.44 11.05
N LEU A 31 -1.04 -6.71 10.71
CA LEU A 31 -2.13 -7.66 10.53
C LEU A 31 -2.93 -7.86 11.83
N GLY A 32 -2.25 -7.86 12.97
CA GLY A 32 -2.88 -7.91 14.29
C GLY A 32 -3.62 -6.62 14.67
N HIS A 33 -3.26 -5.46 14.10
CA HIS A 33 -4.09 -4.26 14.18
C HIS A 33 -5.41 -4.49 13.43
N TYR A 34 -5.34 -5.00 12.19
CA TYR A 34 -6.54 -5.23 11.38
C TYR A 34 -7.50 -6.23 11.99
N GLU A 35 -7.03 -7.36 12.51
CA GLU A 35 -7.90 -8.32 13.20
C GLU A 35 -8.66 -7.69 14.37
N ARG A 36 -7.97 -6.88 15.19
CA ARG A 36 -8.58 -6.21 16.35
C ARG A 36 -9.63 -5.18 15.94
N PHE A 37 -9.36 -4.41 14.88
CA PHE A 37 -10.30 -3.39 14.40
C PHE A 37 -11.50 -4.00 13.69
N LEU A 38 -11.31 -5.07 12.91
CA LEU A 38 -12.35 -5.70 12.10
C LEU A 38 -13.15 -6.76 12.87
N GLY A 39 -12.59 -7.31 13.95
CA GLY A 39 -13.22 -8.40 14.70
C GLY A 39 -13.31 -9.72 13.91
N VAL A 40 -12.40 -9.93 12.96
CA VAL A 40 -12.32 -11.14 12.13
C VAL A 40 -10.91 -11.71 12.15
N SER A 41 -10.79 -13.02 11.94
CA SER A 41 -9.49 -13.68 11.76
C SER A 41 -9.04 -13.54 10.32
N LEU A 42 -7.83 -13.02 10.14
CA LEU A 42 -7.12 -12.93 8.88
C LEU A 42 -6.22 -14.16 8.69
N SER A 43 -5.83 -14.42 7.45
CA SER A 43 -5.05 -15.60 7.07
C SER A 43 -3.81 -15.19 6.29
N LYS A 44 -2.99 -16.16 5.88
CA LYS A 44 -1.89 -15.94 4.94
C LYS A 44 -2.30 -15.26 3.62
N ALA A 45 -3.57 -15.33 3.24
CA ALA A 45 -4.07 -14.65 2.05
C ALA A 45 -4.07 -13.11 2.20
N ASN A 46 -4.07 -12.60 3.43
CA ASN A 46 -4.14 -11.18 3.76
C ASN A 46 -2.76 -10.53 3.93
N TYR A 47 -1.69 -11.32 3.77
CA TYR A 47 -0.32 -10.85 3.91
C TYR A 47 0.47 -11.10 2.63
N MET A 48 1.28 -10.13 2.25
CA MET A 48 2.06 -10.18 1.02
C MET A 48 3.34 -9.37 1.15
N THR A 49 4.45 -9.94 0.66
CA THR A 49 5.76 -9.29 0.60
C THR A 49 6.32 -9.34 -0.81
N ASN A 50 7.33 -8.50 -1.10
CA ASN A 50 8.09 -8.63 -2.35
C ASN A 50 8.70 -10.05 -2.44
N GLY A 51 9.27 -10.55 -1.35
CA GLY A 51 9.85 -11.90 -1.28
C GLY A 51 8.92 -12.99 -1.79
N GLN A 52 7.69 -13.01 -1.29
CA GLN A 52 6.70 -14.01 -1.70
C GLN A 52 6.32 -13.92 -3.17
N VAL A 53 6.15 -12.71 -3.69
CA VAL A 53 5.74 -12.48 -5.08
C VAL A 53 6.87 -12.87 -6.03
N TYR A 54 8.09 -12.42 -5.76
CA TYR A 54 9.26 -12.78 -6.55
C TYR A 54 9.54 -14.28 -6.51
N LYS A 55 9.52 -14.90 -5.32
CA LYS A 55 9.69 -16.35 -5.19
C LYS A 55 8.66 -17.10 -6.03
N TRP A 56 7.40 -16.72 -5.95
CA TRP A 56 6.34 -17.38 -6.70
C TRP A 56 6.53 -17.30 -8.22
N VAL A 57 6.88 -16.11 -8.74
CA VAL A 57 7.15 -15.92 -10.17
C VAL A 57 8.38 -16.74 -10.61
N LEU A 58 9.45 -16.75 -9.81
CA LEU A 58 10.66 -17.51 -10.11
C LEU A 58 10.43 -19.03 -10.03
N ASP A 59 9.63 -19.51 -9.08
CA ASP A 59 9.29 -20.92 -8.97
C ASP A 59 8.52 -21.39 -10.22
N LYS A 60 7.54 -20.61 -10.70
CA LYS A 60 6.81 -20.87 -11.96
C LYS A 60 7.72 -20.89 -13.17
N GLU A 61 8.69 -19.97 -13.21
CA GLU A 61 9.70 -19.93 -14.27
C GLU A 61 10.56 -21.19 -14.27
N ARG A 62 11.06 -21.62 -13.11
CA ARG A 62 11.83 -22.86 -12.96
C ARG A 62 11.02 -24.11 -13.32
N ALA A 63 9.70 -24.08 -13.11
CA ALA A 63 8.77 -25.15 -13.47
C ALA A 63 8.36 -25.13 -14.97
N LEU A 64 8.93 -24.23 -15.79
CA LEU A 64 8.60 -24.04 -17.21
C LEU A 64 7.14 -23.64 -17.47
N GLU A 65 6.44 -23.05 -16.49
CA GLU A 65 5.04 -22.62 -16.65
C GLU A 65 4.87 -21.43 -17.60
N TYR A 66 5.95 -20.70 -17.91
CA TYR A 66 5.97 -19.63 -18.90
C TYR A 66 6.43 -20.10 -20.30
N GLU A 67 6.44 -21.41 -20.56
CA GLU A 67 6.74 -22.00 -21.88
C GLU A 67 8.12 -21.59 -22.45
N GLY A 68 9.11 -21.36 -21.57
CA GLY A 68 10.45 -20.92 -21.95
C GLY A 68 10.55 -19.48 -22.46
N LYS A 69 9.48 -18.68 -22.34
CA LYS A 69 9.50 -17.24 -22.64
C LYS A 69 10.26 -16.46 -21.57
N CYS A 70 10.76 -15.28 -21.94
CA CYS A 70 11.44 -14.37 -21.03
C CYS A 70 10.52 -13.92 -19.89
N VAL A 71 10.99 -14.02 -18.64
CA VAL A 71 10.26 -13.60 -17.45
C VAL A 71 10.82 -12.28 -16.93
N GLU A 72 10.02 -11.23 -17.05
CA GLU A 72 10.39 -9.85 -16.69
C GLU A 72 9.52 -9.29 -15.55
N PRO A 73 10.10 -8.48 -14.63
CA PRO A 73 9.34 -7.88 -13.54
C PRO A 73 8.12 -7.10 -14.00
N TYR A 74 8.27 -6.25 -15.02
CA TYR A 74 7.18 -5.42 -15.54
C TYR A 74 5.99 -6.25 -16.06
N HIS A 75 6.25 -7.41 -16.65
CA HIS A 75 5.20 -8.24 -17.25
C HIS A 75 4.59 -9.23 -16.27
N HIS A 76 5.33 -9.72 -15.28
CA HIS A 76 4.91 -10.87 -14.46
C HIS A 76 4.61 -10.51 -13.01
N ILE A 77 5.28 -9.50 -12.43
CA ILE A 77 5.12 -9.16 -11.02
C ILE A 77 3.79 -8.41 -10.76
N PRO A 78 3.43 -7.31 -11.46
CA PRO A 78 2.17 -6.63 -11.21
C PRO A 78 0.92 -7.50 -11.37
N PRO A 79 0.81 -8.38 -12.40
CA PRO A 79 -0.33 -9.30 -12.49
C PRO A 79 -0.44 -10.27 -11.31
N GLU A 80 0.69 -10.77 -10.78
CA GLU A 80 0.68 -11.63 -9.60
C GLU A 80 0.26 -10.87 -8.34
N ILE A 81 0.68 -9.61 -8.18
CA ILE A 81 0.22 -8.74 -7.08
C ILE A 81 -1.31 -8.57 -7.15
N VAL A 82 -1.85 -8.22 -8.31
CA VAL A 82 -3.31 -8.06 -8.51
C VAL A 82 -4.06 -9.37 -8.24
N ASN A 83 -3.51 -10.49 -8.69
CA ASN A 83 -4.06 -11.82 -8.45
C ASN A 83 -4.17 -12.13 -6.95
N ARG A 84 -3.16 -11.78 -6.15
CA ARG A 84 -3.17 -11.96 -4.70
C ARG A 84 -4.22 -11.09 -4.01
N TRP A 85 -4.35 -9.82 -4.41
CA TRP A 85 -5.42 -8.96 -3.89
C TRP A 85 -6.82 -9.53 -4.14
N ARG A 86 -7.07 -10.06 -5.35
CA ARG A 86 -8.35 -10.71 -5.68
C ARG A 86 -8.59 -11.97 -4.84
N LYS A 87 -7.58 -12.83 -4.71
CA LYS A 87 -7.65 -14.04 -3.89
C LYS A 87 -7.91 -13.75 -2.41
N ALA A 88 -7.36 -12.66 -1.87
CA ALA A 88 -7.64 -12.23 -0.51
C ALA A 88 -9.13 -11.91 -0.32
N GLY A 89 -9.74 -11.19 -1.28
CA GLY A 89 -11.17 -10.90 -1.29
C GLY A 89 -12.03 -12.16 -1.42
N GLU A 90 -11.68 -13.07 -2.33
CA GLU A 90 -12.36 -14.35 -2.53
C GLU A 90 -12.33 -15.22 -1.27
N ALA A 91 -11.16 -15.35 -0.64
CA ALA A 91 -10.97 -16.13 0.58
C ALA A 91 -11.79 -15.57 1.76
N GLY A 92 -11.84 -14.23 1.88
CA GLY A 92 -12.63 -13.55 2.90
C GLY A 92 -14.13 -13.42 2.57
N LYS A 93 -14.55 -13.79 1.34
CA LYS A 93 -15.89 -13.47 0.80
C LYS A 93 -16.25 -11.99 1.02
N ALA A 94 -15.28 -11.10 0.81
CA ALA A 94 -15.39 -9.70 1.15
C ALA A 94 -16.03 -8.90 0.01
N ASP A 95 -16.92 -7.97 0.36
CA ASP A 95 -17.47 -6.99 -0.57
C ASP A 95 -16.44 -5.91 -0.94
N ILE A 96 -15.54 -5.58 0.01
CA ILE A 96 -14.49 -4.57 -0.13
C ILE A 96 -13.18 -5.15 0.41
N VAL A 97 -12.11 -4.99 -0.37
CA VAL A 97 -10.75 -5.34 0.05
C VAL A 97 -9.96 -4.05 0.29
N ILE A 98 -9.51 -3.85 1.53
CA ILE A 98 -8.61 -2.76 1.88
C ILE A 98 -7.17 -3.25 1.71
N VAL A 99 -6.40 -2.56 0.88
CA VAL A 99 -4.98 -2.87 0.65
C VAL A 99 -4.16 -1.71 1.19
N GLU A 100 -3.36 -1.99 2.22
CA GLU A 100 -2.30 -1.09 2.65
C GLU A 100 -1.02 -1.40 1.85
N LEU A 101 -0.37 -0.35 1.36
CA LEU A 101 0.96 -0.45 0.76
C LEU A 101 1.99 0.08 1.75
N GLY A 102 2.78 -0.82 2.32
CA GLY A 102 3.89 -0.45 3.20
C GLY A 102 5.01 0.29 2.47
N GLY A 103 5.76 1.11 3.21
CA GLY A 103 6.81 1.99 2.68
C GLY A 103 6.31 3.40 2.34
N THR A 104 7.12 4.16 1.61
CA THR A 104 6.82 5.55 1.26
C THR A 104 6.77 5.76 -0.25
N VAL A 105 5.81 6.56 -0.71
CA VAL A 105 5.75 6.98 -2.12
C VAL A 105 7.07 7.65 -2.53
N GLY A 106 7.66 7.16 -3.62
CA GLY A 106 8.98 7.59 -4.11
C GLY A 106 10.10 6.58 -3.86
N GLU A 107 9.87 5.58 -3.02
CA GLU A 107 10.81 4.48 -2.84
C GLU A 107 10.72 3.49 -4.01
N TYR A 108 11.88 3.08 -4.52
CA TYR A 108 11.98 2.18 -5.67
C TYR A 108 11.36 0.80 -5.40
N GLU A 109 11.37 0.37 -4.13
CA GLU A 109 10.85 -0.92 -3.68
C GLU A 109 9.34 -1.09 -3.92
N GLY A 110 8.60 0.03 -3.97
CA GLY A 110 7.15 0.07 -4.14
C GLY A 110 6.68 0.16 -5.59
N LEU A 111 7.58 0.40 -6.55
CA LEU A 111 7.21 0.74 -7.94
C LEU A 111 6.31 -0.31 -8.60
N LEU A 112 6.55 -1.60 -8.37
CA LEU A 112 5.75 -2.67 -8.97
C LEU A 112 4.34 -2.77 -8.36
N PHE A 113 4.15 -2.36 -7.11
CA PHE A 113 2.82 -2.28 -6.48
C PHE A 113 2.03 -1.07 -6.98
N PHE A 114 2.70 0.06 -7.17
CA PHE A 114 2.11 1.23 -7.83
C PHE A 114 1.67 0.90 -9.27
N GLU A 115 2.49 0.16 -10.02
CA GLU A 115 2.11 -0.33 -11.36
C GLU A 115 0.96 -1.35 -11.30
N ALA A 116 0.92 -2.23 -10.30
CA ALA A 116 -0.19 -3.16 -10.08
C ALA A 116 -1.51 -2.40 -9.83
N TYR A 117 -1.48 -1.41 -8.94
CA TYR A 117 -2.61 -0.50 -8.70
C TYR A 117 -3.05 0.18 -10.00
N ARG A 118 -2.10 0.77 -10.74
CA ARG A 118 -2.41 1.53 -11.97
C ARG A 118 -3.10 0.65 -13.02
N ARG A 119 -2.64 -0.59 -13.18
CA ARG A 119 -3.28 -1.59 -14.08
C ARG A 119 -4.67 -1.97 -13.59
N LEU A 120 -4.84 -2.18 -12.28
CA LEU A 120 -6.13 -2.54 -11.71
C LEU A 120 -7.16 -1.40 -11.85
N LYS A 121 -6.77 -0.14 -11.54
CA LYS A 121 -7.62 1.05 -11.74
C LYS A 121 -7.98 1.23 -13.22
N LEU A 122 -7.07 0.94 -14.16
CA LEU A 122 -7.38 0.99 -15.59
C LEU A 122 -8.42 -0.06 -16.00
N GLN A 123 -8.35 -1.27 -15.44
CA GLN A 123 -9.31 -2.35 -15.73
C GLN A 123 -10.67 -2.11 -15.09
N ALA A 124 -10.72 -1.56 -13.89
CA ALA A 124 -11.93 -1.37 -13.10
C ALA A 124 -11.98 0.03 -12.46
N PRO A 125 -12.16 1.10 -13.26
CA PRO A 125 -11.98 2.48 -12.78
C PRO A 125 -12.99 2.92 -11.72
N LYS A 126 -14.14 2.26 -11.64
CA LYS A 126 -15.21 2.55 -10.67
C LYS A 126 -15.10 1.73 -9.37
N ASP A 127 -14.35 0.64 -9.38
CA ASP A 127 -14.31 -0.33 -8.28
C ASP A 127 -13.00 -0.25 -7.49
N VAL A 128 -12.14 0.72 -7.82
CA VAL A 128 -10.84 0.91 -7.19
C VAL A 128 -10.76 2.35 -6.71
N VAL A 129 -10.46 2.55 -5.43
CA VAL A 129 -10.30 3.85 -4.78
C VAL A 129 -8.92 3.93 -4.14
N LEU A 130 -8.22 5.04 -4.33
CA LEU A 130 -6.92 5.29 -3.72
C LEU A 130 -7.01 6.40 -2.67
N VAL A 131 -6.54 6.07 -1.46
CA VAL A 131 -6.36 7.01 -0.37
C VAL A 131 -4.86 7.25 -0.19
N HIS A 132 -4.42 8.50 -0.39
CA HIS A 132 -3.04 8.88 -0.13
C HIS A 132 -2.90 9.50 1.25
N VAL A 133 -2.12 8.87 2.12
CA VAL A 133 -1.87 9.35 3.48
C VAL A 133 -0.55 10.09 3.51
N GLY A 134 -0.51 11.29 4.11
CA GLY A 134 0.77 11.93 4.34
C GLY A 134 0.79 12.91 5.51
N TYR A 135 2.00 13.17 5.98
CA TYR A 135 2.24 13.87 7.23
C TYR A 135 2.35 15.39 7.07
N LEU A 136 1.70 16.11 7.97
CA LEU A 136 1.70 17.56 8.09
C LEU A 136 2.48 17.96 9.35
N PRO A 137 3.80 18.20 9.26
CA PRO A 137 4.59 18.56 10.42
C PRO A 137 4.23 19.96 10.93
N ALA A 138 4.24 20.12 12.26
CA ALA A 138 4.21 21.42 12.94
C ALA A 138 5.56 21.67 13.62
N PRO A 139 6.49 22.44 13.01
CA PRO A 139 7.73 22.80 13.67
C PRO A 139 7.45 23.51 15.00
N GLY A 140 8.03 23.01 16.10
CA GLY A 140 7.69 23.46 17.47
C GLY A 140 7.92 24.95 17.73
N ASN A 141 8.81 25.58 16.97
CA ASN A 141 9.08 27.02 17.02
C ASN A 141 8.02 27.90 16.33
N ILE A 142 7.26 27.35 15.38
CA ILE A 142 6.24 28.08 14.61
C ILE A 142 4.82 27.69 15.06
N GLY A 143 4.64 26.44 15.53
CA GLY A 143 3.35 25.91 16.00
C GLY A 143 2.30 25.69 14.90
N GLU A 144 2.67 25.94 13.64
CA GLU A 144 1.80 25.96 12.47
C GLU A 144 2.09 24.75 11.56
N LEU A 145 1.04 24.03 11.16
CA LEU A 145 1.14 22.90 10.23
C LEU A 145 1.69 23.35 8.87
N LYS A 146 2.63 22.58 8.31
CA LYS A 146 3.22 22.84 7.00
C LYS A 146 2.71 21.84 5.97
N SER A 147 1.99 22.34 4.97
CA SER A 147 1.41 21.53 3.88
C SER A 147 2.40 21.12 2.79
N LYS A 148 3.57 21.76 2.73
CA LYS A 148 4.53 21.56 1.63
C LYS A 148 5.04 20.12 1.49
N PRO A 149 5.37 19.39 2.56
CA PRO A 149 5.77 17.98 2.45
C PRO A 149 4.69 17.10 1.80
N LEU A 150 3.43 17.26 2.22
CA LEU A 150 2.31 16.52 1.64
C LEU A 150 2.09 16.88 0.17
N GLN A 151 2.18 18.16 -0.21
CA GLN A 151 2.11 18.58 -1.62
C GLN A 151 3.21 17.93 -2.47
N GLN A 152 4.41 17.79 -1.93
CA GLN A 152 5.53 17.17 -2.64
C GLN A 152 5.33 15.66 -2.77
N SER A 153 4.83 15.00 -1.72
CA SER A 153 4.45 13.59 -1.76
C SER A 153 3.38 13.31 -2.81
N ILE A 154 2.35 14.16 -2.91
CA ILE A 154 1.32 14.11 -3.96
C ILE A 154 1.96 14.26 -5.35
N SER A 155 2.89 15.22 -5.52
CA SER A 155 3.58 15.40 -6.80
C SER A 155 4.39 14.17 -7.20
N THR A 156 5.04 13.50 -6.24
CA THR A 156 5.77 12.24 -6.49
C THR A 156 4.80 11.14 -6.90
N LEU A 157 3.65 10.99 -6.23
CA LEU A 157 2.61 10.03 -6.61
C LEU A 157 2.11 10.29 -8.03
N ASN A 158 1.79 11.55 -8.35
CA ASN A 158 1.33 11.98 -9.67
C ASN A 158 2.38 11.71 -10.77
N SER A 159 3.68 11.83 -10.46
CA SER A 159 4.75 11.51 -11.43
C SER A 159 4.80 10.03 -11.83
N LEU A 160 4.20 9.14 -11.03
CA LEU A 160 4.01 7.72 -11.37
C LEU A 160 2.75 7.49 -12.21
N GLY A 161 2.03 8.55 -12.60
CA GLY A 161 0.75 8.46 -13.31
C GLY A 161 -0.41 8.03 -12.41
N ILE A 162 -0.28 8.23 -11.10
CA ILE A 162 -1.27 7.82 -10.09
C ILE A 162 -1.86 9.08 -9.46
N MET A 163 -3.17 9.25 -9.61
CA MET A 163 -3.92 10.31 -8.94
C MET A 163 -4.75 9.70 -7.81
N PRO A 164 -4.63 10.21 -6.57
CA PRO A 164 -5.45 9.72 -5.46
C PRO A 164 -6.90 10.18 -5.61
N ASP A 165 -7.83 9.43 -5.03
CA ASP A 165 -9.25 9.82 -4.94
C ASP A 165 -9.52 10.62 -3.64
N PHE A 166 -8.77 10.30 -2.57
CA PHE A 166 -8.77 11.01 -1.29
C PHE A 166 -7.35 11.27 -0.79
N VAL A 167 -7.17 12.34 0.00
CA VAL A 167 -5.91 12.60 0.72
C VAL A 167 -6.19 12.75 2.21
N VAL A 168 -5.47 11.99 3.03
CA VAL A 168 -5.56 12.08 4.50
C VAL A 168 -4.32 12.79 5.02
N GLY A 169 -4.53 13.93 5.68
CA GLY A 169 -3.48 14.72 6.31
C GLY A 169 -3.26 14.30 7.77
N ARG A 170 -2.27 13.43 8.02
CA ARG A 170 -1.88 13.06 9.39
C ARG A 170 -1.20 14.25 10.07
N ALA A 171 -1.72 14.68 11.21
CA ALA A 171 -1.22 15.84 11.94
C ALA A 171 -1.42 15.69 13.46
N GLU A 172 -0.67 16.44 14.27
CA GLU A 172 -0.88 16.55 15.73
C GLU A 172 -2.07 17.46 16.08
N LYS A 173 -2.52 18.29 15.15
CA LYS A 173 -3.62 19.26 15.29
C LYS A 173 -4.55 19.12 14.09
N PRO A 174 -5.84 19.48 14.22
CA PRO A 174 -6.75 19.54 13.08
C PRO A 174 -6.20 20.39 11.94
N VAL A 175 -6.37 19.91 10.70
CA VAL A 175 -5.93 20.59 9.49
C VAL A 175 -6.95 21.65 9.11
N ASP A 176 -6.57 22.93 9.21
CA ASP A 176 -7.46 24.04 8.85
C ASP A 176 -7.76 24.12 7.34
N ASP A 177 -8.85 24.82 7.02
CA ASP A 177 -9.37 24.95 5.66
C ASP A 177 -8.34 25.51 4.68
N LYS A 178 -7.53 26.49 5.10
CA LYS A 178 -6.48 27.08 4.27
C LYS A 178 -5.44 26.05 3.84
N ARG A 179 -5.13 25.07 4.69
CA ARG A 179 -4.23 23.96 4.34
C ARG A 179 -4.93 22.94 3.46
N LYS A 180 -6.19 22.62 3.76
CA LYS A 180 -7.00 21.72 2.93
C LYS A 180 -7.11 22.25 1.50
N GLU A 181 -7.39 23.54 1.31
CA GLU A 181 -7.42 24.21 -0.01
C GLU A 181 -6.10 24.07 -0.77
N LYS A 182 -4.97 24.27 -0.08
CA LYS A 182 -3.64 24.13 -0.70
C LYS A 182 -3.33 22.69 -1.10
N ILE A 183 -3.78 21.71 -0.30
CA ILE A 183 -3.58 20.29 -0.59
C ILE A 183 -4.49 19.90 -1.76
N ALA A 184 -5.78 20.28 -1.71
CA ALA A 184 -6.76 20.08 -2.77
C ALA A 184 -6.25 20.56 -4.14
N LEU A 185 -5.71 21.79 -4.19
CA LEU A 185 -5.10 22.33 -5.41
C LEU A 185 -3.90 21.51 -5.89
N ALA A 186 -3.05 21.04 -4.98
CA ALA A 186 -1.87 20.24 -5.34
C ALA A 186 -2.24 18.82 -5.81
N SER A 187 -3.30 18.23 -5.26
CA SER A 187 -3.81 16.92 -5.67
C SER A 187 -4.76 16.97 -6.87
N GLY A 188 -5.28 18.14 -7.24
CA GLY A 188 -6.34 18.26 -8.25
C GLY A 188 -7.67 17.66 -7.77
N LEU A 189 -7.92 17.70 -6.45
CA LEU A 189 -9.10 17.11 -5.83
C LEU A 189 -10.02 18.20 -5.25
N PRO A 190 -11.32 17.91 -5.08
CA PRO A 190 -12.21 18.74 -4.28
C PRO A 190 -11.77 18.81 -2.81
N VAL A 191 -12.05 19.92 -2.12
CA VAL A 191 -11.62 20.15 -0.73
C VAL A 191 -12.27 19.16 0.24
N GLU A 192 -13.47 18.69 -0.08
CA GLU A 192 -14.20 17.64 0.63
C GLU A 192 -13.48 16.28 0.63
N ASN A 193 -12.60 16.04 -0.35
CA ASN A 193 -11.81 14.81 -0.43
C ASN A 193 -10.48 14.91 0.34
N ILE A 194 -10.22 16.04 1.01
CA ILE A 194 -9.08 16.24 1.90
C ILE A 194 -9.54 16.01 3.34
N ILE A 195 -9.00 14.98 3.98
CA ILE A 195 -9.43 14.53 5.31
C ILE A 195 -8.42 15.01 6.35
N SER A 196 -8.94 15.61 7.43
CA SER A 196 -8.16 16.00 8.62
C SER A 196 -8.16 14.90 9.65
#